data_AF-A0A650CKX7-F1
#
_entry.id   AF-A0A650CKX7-F1
#
_cell.length_a   1.000
_cell.length_b   1.000
_cell.length_c   1.000
_cell.angle_alpha   90.00
_cell.angle_beta   90.00
_cell.angle_gamma   90.00
#
_symmetry.space_group_name_H-M   'P 1'
#
loop_
_entity.id
_entity.type
_entity.pdbx_description
1 polymer ?
#
loop_
_entity_poly.entity_id
_entity_poly.type
_entity_poly.pdbx_seq_one_letter_code
_entity_poly.pdbx_strand_id
1 'polypeptide(L)' 'MTKKVFTFNDIKIREVKGKYYVYLLEKDKDCQRRDRYVDKLKDVVKFYISSGGLWTRRSRVQVPARAL' A
#
# COMPACT_ATOMS: atom_id res chain seq x y z
N MET A 1 -20.93 -16.79 2.02
CA MET A 1 -20.11 -15.67 1.48
C MET A 1 -18.65 -15.93 1.80
N THR A 2 -17.82 -16.19 0.80
CA THR A 2 -16.40 -16.52 0.99
C THR A 2 -15.61 -15.24 1.27
N LYS A 3 -14.98 -15.17 2.45
CA LYS A 3 -14.06 -14.07 2.79
C LYS A 3 -12.75 -14.30 2.03
N LYS A 4 -12.38 -13.39 1.12
CA LYS A 4 -11.09 -13.45 0.41
C LYS A 4 -9.99 -12.85 1.27
N VAL A 5 -8.84 -13.50 1.31
CA VAL A 5 -7.68 -13.04 2.05
C VAL A 5 -6.46 -13.14 1.14
N PHE A 6 -5.73 -12.04 1.01
CA PHE A 6 -4.47 -11.96 0.28
C PHE A 6 -3.35 -11.69 1.28
N THR A 7 -2.24 -12.42 1.17
CA THR A 7 -1.09 -12.25 2.08
C THR A 7 0.16 -12.05 1.23
N PHE A 8 0.92 -11.00 1.53
CA PHE A 8 2.15 -10.60 0.83
C PHE A 8 3.20 -10.27 1.87
N ASN A 9 4.20 -11.14 2.06
CA ASN A 9 5.17 -11.03 3.16
C ASN A 9 4.48 -10.71 4.49
N ASP A 10 4.75 -9.52 5.02
CA ASP A 10 4.26 -9.04 6.31
C ASP A 10 2.99 -8.18 6.17
N ILE A 11 2.33 -8.23 5.02
CA ILE A 11 1.09 -7.50 4.72
C ILE A 11 -0.03 -8.50 4.44
N LYS A 12 -1.22 -8.21 4.95
CA LYS A 12 -2.43 -8.99 4.69
C LYS A 12 -3.59 -8.09 4.36
N ILE A 13 -4.32 -8.45 3.31
CA ILE A 13 -5.50 -7.74 2.84
C ILE A 13 -6.70 -8.67 2.97
N ARG A 14 -7.73 -8.24 3.72
CA ARG A 14 -8.95 -9.01 3.92
C ARG A 14 -10.12 -8.34 3.21
N GLU A 15 -10.90 -9.11 2.46
CA GLU A 15 -12.17 -8.68 1.89
C GLU A 15 -13.33 -8.99 2.87
N VAL A 16 -14.13 -7.97 3.18
CA VAL A 16 -15.38 -8.09 3.93
C VAL A 16 -16.47 -7.32 3.20
N LYS A 17 -17.44 -8.03 2.63
CA LYS A 17 -18.59 -7.45 1.92
C LYS A 17 -18.15 -6.43 0.84
N GLY A 18 -17.17 -6.79 0.01
CA GLY A 18 -16.64 -5.93 -1.06
C GLY A 18 -15.73 -4.78 -0.61
N LYS A 19 -15.42 -4.68 0.70
CA LYS A 19 -14.46 -3.71 1.24
C LYS A 19 -13.16 -4.40 1.62
N TYR A 20 -12.04 -3.75 1.33
CA TYR A 20 -10.70 -4.29 1.58
C TYR A 20 -10.01 -3.56 2.74
N TYR A 21 -9.40 -4.33 3.63
CA TYR A 21 -8.77 -3.86 4.86
C TYR A 21 -7.34 -4.38 4.95
N VAL A 22 -6.41 -3.50 5.28
CA VAL A 22 -4.98 -3.79 5.34
C VAL A 22 -4.56 -4.07 6.78
N TYR A 23 -3.75 -5.11 6.94
CA TYR A 23 -3.15 -5.53 8.19
C TYR A 23 -1.65 -5.72 7.99
N LEU A 24 -0.87 -5.41 9.02
CA LEU A 24 0.53 -5.82 9.14
C LEU A 24 0.62 -7.08 9.98
N LEU A 25 1.51 -7.98 9.58
CA LEU A 25 1.85 -9.19 10.31
C LEU A 25 3.08 -8.88 11.14
N GLU A 26 2.85 -8.62 12.42
CA GLU A 26 3.92 -8.36 13.37
C GLU A 26 4.17 -9.63 14.20
N LYS A 27 5.42 -9.85 14.61
CA LYS A 27 5.74 -10.80 15.68
C LYS A 27 5.81 -10.03 16.98
N ASP A 28 5.10 -10.47 18.01
CA ASP A 28 5.29 -9.94 19.35
C ASP A 28 6.56 -10.49 20.01
N LYS A 29 6.84 -10.04 21.24
CA LYS A 29 8.05 -10.41 21.99
C LYS A 29 8.13 -11.92 22.28
N ASP A 30 6.99 -12.60 22.23
CA ASP A 30 6.85 -14.03 22.46
C ASP A 30 6.84 -14.83 21.14
N CYS A 31 7.30 -14.22 20.03
CA CYS A 31 7.29 -14.77 18.69
C CYS A 31 5.90 -15.16 18.14
N GLN A 32 4.82 -14.69 18.77
CA GLN A 32 3.47 -14.94 18.27
C GLN A 32 3.10 -13.97 17.16
N ARG A 33 2.44 -14.50 16.13
CA ARG A 33 2.02 -13.73 14.96
C ARG A 33 0.74 -12.96 15.29
N ARG A 34 0.79 -11.63 15.18
CA ARG A 34 -0.37 -10.74 15.34
C ARG A 34 -0.66 -10.00 14.04
N ASP A 35 -1.94 -10.00 13.67
CA ASP A 35 -2.44 -9.19 12.56
C ASP A 35 -2.86 -7.82 13.11
N ARG A 36 -2.01 -6.80 12.95
CA ARG A 36 -2.30 -5.43 13.34
C ARG A 36 -3.10 -4.74 12.23
N TYR A 37 -4.29 -4.24 12.55
CA TYR A 37 -5.07 -3.43 11.61
C TYR A 37 -4.34 -2.11 11.30
N VAL A 38 -4.21 -1.78 10.01
CA VAL A 38 -3.65 -0.51 9.54
C VAL A 38 -4.78 0.45 9.20
N ASP A 39 -5.44 0.20 8.07
CA ASP A 39 -6.58 0.99 7.61
C ASP A 39 -7.32 0.26 6.46
N LYS A 40 -8.37 0.89 5.90
CA LYS A 40 -8.98 0.48 4.64
C LYS A 40 -7.98 0.65 3.50
N LEU A 41 -7.98 -0.29 2.56
CA LEU A 41 -7.06 -0.26 1.41
C LEU A 41 -7.15 1.04 0.60
N LYS A 42 -8.36 1.57 0.42
CA LYS A 42 -8.60 2.85 -0.28
C LYS A 42 -7.83 4.00 0.37
N ASP A 43 -7.84 4.06 1.70
CA ASP A 43 -7.25 5.16 2.45
C ASP A 43 -5.72 5.03 2.50
N VAL A 44 -5.20 3.80 2.61
CA VAL A 44 -3.76 3.52 2.46
C VAL A 44 -3.23 3.94 1.08
N VAL A 45 -3.94 3.59 0.00
CA VAL A 45 -3.56 3.99 -1.36
C VAL A 45 -3.60 5.50 -1.53
N LYS A 46 -4.66 6.17 -1.02
CA LYS A 46 -4.77 7.62 -1.07
C LYS A 46 -3.61 8.30 -0.34
N PHE A 47 -3.27 7.81 0.85
CA PHE A 47 -2.13 8.30 1.62
C PHE A 47 -0.81 8.17 0.82
N TYR A 48 -0.52 6.98 0.28
CA TYR A 48 0.68 6.72 -0.52
C TYR A 48 0.80 7.64 -1.75
N ILE A 49 -0.32 7.89 -2.44
CA ILE A 49 -0.34 8.81 -3.58
C ILE A 49 -0.08 10.25 -3.11
N SER A 50 -0.75 10.69 -2.04
CA SER A 50 -0.59 12.06 -1.51
C SER A 50 0.79 12.34 -0.92
N SER A 51 1.50 11.32 -0.43
CA SER A 51 2.87 11.45 0.09
C SER A 51 3.93 11.48 -1.01
N GLY A 52 3.52 11.54 -2.29
CA GLY A 52 4.43 11.65 -3.43
C GLY A 52 4.95 10.31 -3.95
N GLY A 53 4.38 9.17 -3.53
CA GLY A 53 4.80 7.83 -3.96
C GLY A 53 4.76 7.61 -5.49
N LEU A 54 3.98 8.40 -6.23
CA LEU A 54 3.89 8.35 -7.70
C LEU A 54 4.75 9.42 -8.43
N TRP A 55 5.40 10.35 -7.73
CA TRP A 55 6.14 11.46 -8.35
C TRP A 55 7.55 11.10 -8.86
N THR A 56 8.04 9.89 -8.59
CA THR A 56 9.41 9.46 -8.94
C THR A 56 9.59 8.96 -10.38
N ARG A 57 8.57 9.03 -11.26
CA ARG A 57 8.67 8.59 -12.68
C ARG A 57 8.33 9.67 -13.72
N ARG A 58 8.58 10.95 -13.44
CA ARG A 58 8.71 11.96 -14.50
C ARG A 58 10.10 12.58 -14.42
N SER A 59 11.09 11.85 -14.92
CA SER A 59 12.32 12.46 -15.40
C SER A 59 11.91 13.55 -16.39
N ARG A 60 12.18 14.79 -16.01
CA ARG A 60 12.14 15.97 -16.87
C ARG A 60 12.88 15.62 -18.15
N VAL A 61 12.18 15.47 -19.28
CA VAL A 61 12.83 15.53 -20.59
C VAL A 61 13.29 16.97 -20.72
N GLN A 62 14.60 17.19 -20.52
CA GLN A 62 15.25 18.46 -20.84
C GLN A 62 15.18 18.58 -22.37
N VAL A 63 14.22 19.34 -22.88
CA VAL A 63 14.22 19.71 -24.30
C VAL A 63 15.37 20.72 -24.46
N PRO A 64 16.40 20.44 -25.27
CA PRO A 64 17.46 21.41 -25.48
C PRO A 64 16.86 22.65 -26.14
N ALA A 65 17.15 23.83 -25.59
CA ALA A 65 16.82 25.08 -26.24
C ALA A 65 17.53 25.08 -27.60
N ARG A 66 16.75 25.08 -28.68
CA ARG A 66 17.30 25.29 -30.02
C ARG A 66 17.92 26.68 -30.04
N ALA A 67 19.23 26.73 -30.32
CA ALA A 67 19.92 27.96 -30.65
C ALA A 67 19.30 28.51 -31.95
N LEU A 68 18.83 29.76 -31.89
CA LEU A 68 18.55 30.61 -33.04
C LEU A 68 19.77 31.47 -33.32
#